data_AF-A0A9R0JMT1-F1
#
_entry.id   AF-A0A9R0JMT1-F1
#
_cell.length_a   1.000
_cell.length_b   1.000
_cell.length_c   1.000
_cell.angle_alpha   90.00
_cell.angle_beta   90.00
_cell.angle_gamma   90.00
#
_symmetry.space_group_name_H-M   'P 1'
#
loop_
_entity.id
_entity.type
_entity.pdbx_description
1 polymer ?
#
loop_
_entity_poly.entity_id
_entity_poly.type
_entity_poly.pdbx_seq_one_letter_code
_entity_poly.pdbx_strand_id
1 'polypeptide(L)'
;MVVVATISQLSLQFPPKHTQFKPIYPPKPRSQVFCCLSIDPPTLESSNVEERKGKQLRVVFAAGGAGGQIFPAVAIADEIRIINPDAQILFIGTDAGMESTAVPASGYEFSAIPATPLSRPILSVNNLSIPLKWVKSMAASWKIMKDFKPEIVVGTGGYVSFPICLIAAIKGLRMVIQEQ
;
A
#
# COMPACT_ATOMS: atom_id res chain seq x y z
N MET A 1 43.78 17.46 6.06
CA MET A 1 44.55 16.31 6.57
C MET A 1 43.78 15.06 6.19
N VAL A 2 44.25 14.36 5.16
CA VAL A 2 43.66 13.15 4.62
C VAL A 2 44.06 12.00 5.54
N VAL A 3 43.10 11.19 6.00
CA VAL A 3 43.39 9.91 6.64
C VAL A 3 42.87 8.82 5.70
N VAL A 4 43.78 8.26 4.91
CA VAL A 4 43.57 7.01 4.18
C VAL A 4 43.84 5.88 5.16
N ALA A 5 42.87 5.00 5.38
CA ALA A 5 43.07 3.73 6.07
C ALA A 5 42.57 2.60 5.18
N THR A 6 43.51 1.88 4.57
CA THR A 6 43.29 0.64 3.83
C THR A 6 43.39 -0.51 4.85
N ILE A 7 42.30 -1.24 5.10
CA ILE A 7 42.37 -2.53 5.79
C ILE A 7 41.50 -3.54 5.04
N SER A 8 42.20 -4.62 4.70
CA SER A 8 41.78 -5.84 4.03
C SER A 8 40.74 -6.63 4.83
N GLN A 9 39.86 -7.33 4.10
CA GLN A 9 39.03 -8.46 4.55
C GLN A 9 38.16 -8.25 5.80
N LEU A 10 36.95 -7.74 5.59
CA LEU A 10 35.81 -8.06 6.46
C LEU A 10 34.65 -8.54 5.58
N SER A 11 34.46 -9.86 5.54
CA SER A 11 33.29 -10.50 4.95
C SER A 11 32.04 -10.07 5.72
N LEU A 12 31.32 -9.08 5.19
CA LEU A 12 29.98 -8.73 5.63
C LEU A 12 29.04 -9.91 5.33
N GLN A 13 28.88 -10.81 6.30
CA GLN A 13 27.73 -11.70 6.34
C GLN A 13 26.49 -10.84 6.62
N PHE A 14 25.68 -10.64 5.58
CA PHE A 14 24.32 -10.16 5.76
C PHE A 14 23.54 -11.16 6.64
N PRO A 15 22.73 -10.71 7.61
CA PRO A 15 21.85 -11.62 8.34
C PRO A 15 20.90 -12.33 7.36
N PRO A 16 20.51 -13.59 7.64
CA PRO A 16 19.64 -14.35 6.76
C PRO A 16 18.30 -13.62 6.54
N LYS A 17 17.87 -13.55 5.27
CA LYS A 17 16.49 -13.25 4.91
C LYS A 17 15.63 -14.39 5.49
N HIS A 18 14.52 -14.04 6.15
CA HIS A 18 13.67 -14.90 7.01
C HIS A 18 14.06 -14.93 8.49
N THR A 19 13.90 -13.81 9.18
CA THR A 19 13.39 -13.89 10.54
C THR A 19 11.88 -14.08 10.42
N GLN A 20 11.39 -15.31 10.58
CA GLN A 20 9.95 -15.52 10.77
C GLN A 20 9.54 -14.81 12.05
N PHE A 21 8.77 -13.74 11.92
CA PHE A 21 8.14 -13.11 13.06
C PHE A 21 7.05 -14.07 13.55
N LYS A 22 7.36 -14.84 14.59
CA LYS A 22 6.37 -15.66 15.28
C LYS A 22 5.53 -14.70 16.12
N PRO A 23 4.21 -14.55 15.92
CA PRO A 23 3.42 -13.63 16.73
C PRO A 23 3.56 -14.04 18.20
N ILE A 24 4.13 -13.14 19.01
CA ILE A 24 4.39 -13.38 20.45
C ILE A 24 3.09 -13.23 21.28
N TYR A 25 1.98 -12.82 20.66
CA TYR A 25 0.73 -12.64 21.37
C TYR A 25 -0.14 -13.90 21.30
N PRO A 26 -0.56 -14.47 22.45
CA PRO A 26 -1.61 -15.48 22.44
C PRO A 26 -2.90 -14.89 21.85
N PRO A 27 -3.74 -15.68 21.17
CA PRO A 27 -5.04 -15.21 20.69
C PRO A 27 -5.82 -14.66 21.88
N LYS A 28 -6.16 -13.37 21.83
CA LYS A 28 -6.85 -12.68 22.92
C LYS A 28 -8.18 -13.40 23.18
N PRO A 29 -8.43 -13.96 24.38
CA PRO A 29 -9.73 -14.50 24.70
C PRO A 29 -10.75 -13.37 24.58
N ARG A 30 -11.86 -13.65 23.89
CA ARG A 30 -12.89 -12.68 23.54
C ARG A 30 -13.62 -12.22 24.80
N SER A 31 -13.06 -11.25 25.51
CA SER A 31 -13.75 -10.56 26.60
C SER A 31 -14.64 -9.48 26.00
N GLN A 32 -15.94 -9.56 26.30
CA GLN A 32 -16.91 -8.53 26.00
C GLN A 32 -16.54 -7.27 26.79
N VAL A 33 -15.90 -6.31 26.14
CA VAL A 33 -15.81 -4.95 26.67
C VAL A 33 -16.70 -4.06 25.81
N PHE A 34 -17.80 -3.68 26.45
CA PHE A 34 -18.91 -2.90 25.96
C PHE A 34 -18.51 -1.41 25.97
N CYS A 35 -17.87 -0.90 24.92
CA CYS A 35 -17.90 0.53 24.58
C CYS A 35 -17.19 0.78 23.23
N CYS A 36 -17.98 0.72 22.16
CA CYS A 36 -17.82 1.31 20.83
C CYS A 36 -18.84 0.55 19.99
N LEU A 37 -19.68 1.26 19.23
CA LEU A 37 -20.74 0.67 18.41
C LEU A 37 -20.25 -0.62 17.78
N SER A 38 -20.83 -1.75 18.20
CA SER A 38 -20.70 -3.00 17.50
C SER A 38 -21.15 -2.75 16.08
N ILE A 39 -20.19 -2.66 15.16
CA ILE A 39 -20.46 -3.02 13.78
C ILE A 39 -20.83 -4.49 13.90
N ASP A 40 -22.12 -4.78 13.91
CA ASP A 40 -22.57 -6.15 13.71
C ASP A 40 -21.85 -6.64 12.44
N PRO A 41 -21.09 -7.74 12.52
CA PRO A 41 -20.48 -8.29 11.32
C PRO A 41 -21.64 -8.45 10.32
N PRO A 42 -21.52 -7.91 9.09
CA PRO A 42 -22.59 -8.02 8.12
C PRO A 42 -22.95 -9.50 8.07
N THR A 43 -24.21 -9.82 8.32
CA THR A 43 -24.71 -11.20 8.34
C THR A 43 -24.27 -11.81 7.02
N LEU A 44 -23.19 -12.59 7.07
CA LEU A 44 -22.64 -13.23 5.90
C LEU A 44 -23.64 -14.33 5.59
N GLU A 45 -24.61 -13.99 4.75
CA GLU A 45 -25.44 -14.99 4.11
C GLU A 45 -24.50 -16.02 3.48
N SER A 46 -24.58 -17.22 4.04
CA SER A 46 -23.66 -18.34 3.88
C SER A 46 -23.64 -18.92 2.46
N SER A 47 -24.46 -18.38 1.56
CA SER A 47 -24.54 -18.77 0.14
C SER A 47 -23.37 -18.25 -0.71
N ASN A 48 -22.67 -17.19 -0.30
CA ASN A 48 -21.61 -16.55 -1.11
C ASN A 48 -20.16 -16.98 -0.79
N VAL A 49 -19.95 -17.80 0.25
CA VAL A 49 -18.60 -18.19 0.69
C VAL A 49 -18.01 -19.31 -0.18
N GLU A 50 -18.84 -20.22 -0.69
CA GLU A 50 -18.38 -21.31 -1.58
C GLU A 50 -18.12 -20.84 -3.03
N GLU A 51 -18.77 -19.77 -3.51
CA GLU A 51 -18.49 -19.23 -4.86
C GLU A 51 -17.13 -18.51 -4.97
N ARG A 52 -16.58 -18.01 -3.87
CA ARG A 52 -15.27 -17.33 -3.88
C ARG A 52 -14.07 -18.28 -3.86
N LYS A 53 -14.30 -19.58 -3.78
CA LYS A 53 -13.30 -20.64 -3.52
C LYS A 53 -12.31 -20.89 -4.67
N GLY A 54 -12.26 -20.03 -5.67
CA GLY A 54 -11.28 -20.08 -6.77
C GLY A 54 -10.76 -18.72 -7.23
N LYS A 55 -11.08 -17.62 -6.54
CA LYS A 55 -10.67 -16.27 -6.96
C LYS A 55 -9.55 -15.74 -6.07
N GLN A 56 -8.35 -15.62 -6.65
CA GLN A 56 -7.20 -14.98 -6.00
C GLN A 56 -7.57 -13.54 -5.60
N LEU A 57 -7.39 -13.23 -4.32
CA LEU A 57 -7.65 -11.90 -3.78
C LEU A 57 -6.68 -10.90 -4.42
N ARG A 58 -7.20 -9.78 -4.94
CA ARG A 58 -6.38 -8.73 -5.56
C ARG A 58 -6.55 -7.43 -4.79
N VAL A 59 -5.46 -6.97 -4.17
CA VAL A 59 -5.47 -5.78 -3.33
C VAL A 59 -4.53 -4.74 -3.92
N VAL A 60 -5.02 -3.51 -4.03
CA VAL A 60 -4.19 -2.36 -4.38
C VAL A 60 -3.93 -1.52 -3.14
N PHE A 61 -2.68 -1.18 -2.88
CA PHE A 61 -2.28 -0.22 -1.86
C PHE A 61 -1.87 1.08 -2.52
N ALA A 62 -2.54 2.17 -2.17
CA ALA A 62 -2.15 3.51 -2.52
C ALA A 62 -1.35 4.13 -1.37
N ALA A 63 -0.03 4.03 -1.47
CA ALA A 63 0.92 4.49 -0.46
C ALA A 63 1.97 5.37 -1.14
N GLY A 64 2.00 6.66 -0.81
CA GLY A 64 3.00 7.58 -1.35
C GLY A 64 3.38 8.66 -0.36
N GLY A 65 4.62 9.12 -0.39
CA GLY A 65 5.10 10.17 0.52
C GLY A 65 6.23 9.67 1.42
N ALA A 66 6.10 9.89 2.74
CA ALA A 66 7.13 9.52 3.70
C ALA A 66 6.88 8.12 4.31
N GLY A 67 7.88 7.61 5.05
CA GLY A 67 7.83 6.27 5.65
C GLY A 67 6.58 6.00 6.51
N GLY A 68 6.02 7.03 7.16
CA GLY A 68 4.82 6.92 7.97
C GLY A 68 3.61 6.32 7.24
N GLN A 69 3.46 6.55 5.93
CA GLN A 69 2.34 6.00 5.15
C GLN A 69 2.70 4.68 4.46
N ILE A 70 4.00 4.40 4.28
CA ILE A 70 4.51 3.22 3.57
C ILE A 70 4.56 2.02 4.50
N PHE A 71 5.14 2.16 5.70
CA PHE A 71 5.32 1.03 6.61
C PHE A 71 3.99 0.41 7.10
N PRO A 72 2.95 1.18 7.44
CA PRO A 72 1.65 0.60 7.76
C PRO A 72 1.02 -0.15 6.58
N ALA A 73 1.20 0.35 5.35
CA ALA A 73 0.71 -0.31 4.15
C ALA A 73 1.38 -1.68 3.94
N VAL A 74 2.71 -1.73 4.12
CA VAL A 74 3.48 -2.98 4.05
C VAL A 74 3.07 -3.95 5.17
N ALA A 75 2.89 -3.47 6.40
CA ALA A 75 2.46 -4.31 7.50
C ALA A 75 1.08 -4.95 7.25
N ILE A 76 0.13 -4.19 6.71
CA ILE A 76 -1.20 -4.72 6.33
C ILE A 76 -1.05 -5.73 5.19
N ALA A 77 -0.19 -5.46 4.20
CA ALA A 77 0.06 -6.37 3.09
C ALA A 77 0.68 -7.70 3.56
N ASP A 78 1.61 -7.65 4.51
CA ASP A 78 2.25 -8.83 5.10
C ASP A 78 1.21 -9.72 5.79
N GLU A 79 0.33 -9.13 6.60
CA GLU A 79 -0.76 -9.87 7.25
C GLU A 79 -1.74 -10.48 6.25
N ILE A 80 -2.10 -9.74 5.17
CA ILE A 80 -2.95 -10.29 4.10
C ILE A 80 -2.28 -11.49 3.43
N ARG A 81 -0.98 -11.41 3.16
CA ARG A 81 -0.22 -12.50 2.54
C ARG A 81 -0.08 -13.72 3.45
N ILE A 82 0.00 -13.52 4.77
CA ILE A 82 0.00 -14.62 5.75
C ILE A 82 -1.36 -15.35 5.75
N ILE A 83 -2.47 -14.59 5.74
CA ILE A 83 -3.83 -15.16 5.77
C ILE A 83 -4.21 -15.76 4.41
N ASN A 84 -3.78 -15.15 3.31
CA ASN A 84 -4.05 -15.58 1.95
C ASN A 84 -2.76 -15.54 1.10
N PRO A 85 -2.00 -16.64 1.06
CA PRO A 85 -0.73 -16.72 0.33
C PRO A 85 -0.85 -16.47 -1.18
N ASP A 86 -2.01 -16.75 -1.76
CA ASP A 86 -2.28 -16.56 -3.19
C ASP A 86 -2.77 -15.14 -3.53
N ALA A 87 -2.81 -14.24 -2.56
CA ALA A 87 -3.21 -12.85 -2.77
C ALA A 87 -2.20 -12.11 -3.65
N GLN A 88 -2.70 -11.45 -4.70
CA GLN A 88 -1.94 -10.54 -5.52
C GLN A 88 -2.03 -9.15 -4.90
N ILE A 89 -0.87 -8.56 -4.62
CA ILE A 89 -0.77 -7.27 -3.94
C ILE A 89 0.06 -6.34 -4.80
N LEU A 90 -0.55 -5.22 -5.20
CA LEU A 90 0.07 -4.17 -5.99
C LEU A 90 0.10 -2.87 -5.20
N PHE A 91 1.28 -2.30 -5.05
CA PHE A 91 1.45 -0.96 -4.49
C PHE A 91 1.54 0.05 -5.61
N ILE A 92 0.87 1.18 -5.43
CA ILE A 92 0.90 2.30 -6.36
C ILE A 92 1.42 3.53 -5.63
N GLY A 93 2.45 4.14 -6.21
CA GLY A 93 3.22 5.23 -5.62
C GLY A 93 3.70 6.24 -6.66
N THR A 94 4.72 7.01 -6.31
CA THR A 94 5.49 7.84 -7.24
C THR A 94 6.91 7.30 -7.41
N ASP A 95 7.53 7.53 -8.56
CA ASP A 95 8.94 7.16 -8.78
C ASP A 95 9.89 7.95 -7.87
N ALA A 96 9.50 9.17 -7.48
CA ALA A 96 10.34 10.09 -6.73
C ALA A 96 10.29 9.89 -5.20
N GLY A 97 9.33 9.13 -4.69
CA GLY A 97 9.13 8.93 -3.26
C GLY A 97 9.91 7.72 -2.70
N MET A 98 10.00 7.61 -1.38
CA MET A 98 10.69 6.49 -0.73
C MET A 98 9.99 5.15 -1.00
N GLU A 99 8.71 5.17 -1.38
CA GLU A 99 7.93 3.99 -1.73
C GLU A 99 8.52 3.21 -2.90
N SER A 100 9.15 3.88 -3.88
CA SER A 100 9.69 3.24 -5.09
C SER A 100 10.82 2.26 -4.79
N THR A 101 11.51 2.44 -3.67
CA THR A 101 12.60 1.58 -3.23
C THR A 101 12.18 0.68 -2.08
N ALA A 102 11.45 1.21 -1.10
CA ALA A 102 11.05 0.47 0.09
C ALA A 102 10.09 -0.69 -0.24
N VAL A 103 9.12 -0.47 -1.12
CA VAL A 103 8.10 -1.49 -1.44
C VAL A 103 8.69 -2.67 -2.23
N PRO A 104 9.46 -2.47 -3.32
CA PRO A 104 10.12 -3.59 -3.98
C PRO A 104 11.12 -4.32 -3.08
N ALA A 105 11.80 -3.61 -2.17
CA ALA A 105 12.70 -4.24 -1.19
C ALA A 105 11.95 -5.19 -0.23
N SER A 106 10.67 -4.92 0.05
CA SER A 106 9.77 -5.81 0.81
C SER A 106 9.17 -6.96 -0.03
N GLY A 107 9.48 -7.06 -1.33
CA GLY A 107 9.00 -8.15 -2.18
C GLY A 107 7.56 -7.99 -2.67
N TYR A 108 7.11 -6.75 -2.87
CA TYR A 108 5.81 -6.43 -3.45
C TYR A 108 5.94 -5.83 -4.84
N GLU A 109 4.91 -6.04 -5.68
CA GLU A 109 4.82 -5.34 -6.96
C GLU A 109 4.57 -3.85 -6.74
N PHE A 110 5.26 -3.02 -7.51
CA PHE A 110 5.18 -1.58 -7.44
C PHE A 110 4.88 -0.99 -8.82
N SER A 111 3.93 -0.07 -8.88
CA SER A 111 3.63 0.72 -10.08
C SER A 111 3.64 2.21 -9.75
N ALA A 112 4.38 2.97 -10.54
CA ALA A 112 4.44 4.41 -10.36
C ALA A 112 3.37 5.12 -11.20
N ILE A 113 2.76 6.15 -10.60
CA ILE A 113 1.96 7.14 -11.31
C ILE A 113 2.63 8.51 -11.22
N PRO A 114 2.43 9.39 -12.22
CA PRO A 114 2.99 10.73 -12.21
C PRO A 114 2.20 11.63 -11.26
N ALA A 115 2.29 11.40 -9.95
CA ALA A 115 1.77 12.33 -8.94
C ALA A 115 2.90 13.26 -8.47
N THR A 116 2.58 14.50 -8.13
CA THR A 116 3.57 15.47 -7.64
C THR A 116 2.92 16.27 -6.51
N PRO A 117 3.62 16.48 -5.38
CA PRO A 117 3.13 17.34 -4.31
C PRO A 117 2.94 18.77 -4.83
N LEU A 118 1.94 19.46 -4.30
CA LEU A 118 1.72 20.87 -4.61
C LEU A 118 2.85 21.70 -3.99
N SER A 119 3.63 22.37 -4.82
CA SER A 119 4.69 23.26 -4.33
C SER A 119 4.08 24.54 -3.77
N ARG A 120 4.61 25.01 -2.65
CA ARG A 120 4.28 26.33 -2.08
C ARG A 120 5.29 27.36 -2.61
N PRO A 121 4.88 28.55 -3.08
CA PRO A 121 3.53 29.09 -3.19
C PRO A 121 2.72 28.54 -4.38
N ILE A 122 1.38 28.53 -4.26
CA ILE A 122 0.43 27.94 -5.22
C ILE A 122 0.57 28.52 -6.64
N LEU A 123 0.86 29.82 -6.76
CA LEU A 123 0.96 30.56 -8.03
C LEU A 123 2.35 30.49 -8.69
N SER A 124 3.22 29.57 -8.28
CA SER A 124 4.52 29.38 -8.92
C SER A 124 4.37 28.82 -10.34
N VAL A 125 5.22 29.26 -11.27
CA VAL A 125 5.26 28.78 -12.67
C VAL A 125 5.42 27.25 -12.73
N ASN A 126 6.08 26.66 -11.73
CA ASN A 126 6.27 25.21 -11.62
C ASN A 126 4.95 24.44 -11.42
N ASN A 127 3.94 25.10 -10.84
CA ASN A 127 2.63 24.51 -10.57
C ASN A 127 1.70 24.52 -11.79
N LEU A 128 2.03 25.28 -12.85
CA LEU A 128 1.21 25.34 -14.06
C LEU A 128 1.15 23.97 -14.77
N SER A 129 2.14 23.10 -14.55
CA SER A 129 2.17 21.72 -15.05
C SER A 129 1.36 20.72 -14.21
N ILE A 130 0.96 21.08 -12.99
CA ILE A 130 0.30 20.16 -12.04
C ILE A 130 -1.07 19.69 -12.55
N PRO A 131 -1.96 20.55 -13.09
CA PRO A 131 -3.24 20.08 -13.64
C PRO A 131 -3.06 19.02 -14.72
N LEU A 132 -2.06 19.20 -15.61
CA LEU A 132 -1.75 18.22 -16.64
C LEU A 132 -1.24 16.91 -16.05
N LYS A 133 -0.38 16.98 -15.01
CA LYS A 133 0.09 15.79 -14.29
C LYS A 133 -1.06 15.06 -13.61
N TRP A 134 -1.99 15.77 -12.98
CA TRP A 134 -3.18 15.19 -12.34
C TRP A 134 -4.05 14.42 -13.33
N VAL A 135 -4.33 14.99 -14.50
CA VAL A 135 -5.08 14.29 -15.56
C VAL A 135 -4.34 13.02 -16.00
N LYS A 136 -3.01 13.10 -16.15
CA LYS A 136 -2.17 11.92 -16.45
C LYS A 136 -2.17 10.90 -15.31
N SER A 137 -2.15 11.32 -14.04
CA SER A 137 -2.25 10.43 -12.87
C SER A 137 -3.57 9.69 -12.89
N MET A 138 -4.68 10.39 -13.12
CA MET A 138 -6.01 9.80 -13.22
C MET A 138 -6.07 8.76 -14.35
N ALA A 139 -5.57 9.09 -15.53
CA ALA A 139 -5.52 8.15 -16.66
C ALA A 139 -4.65 6.92 -16.37
N ALA A 140 -3.49 7.11 -15.73
CA ALA A 140 -2.60 6.03 -15.35
C ALA A 140 -3.23 5.13 -14.28
N SER A 141 -3.80 5.71 -13.22
CA SER A 141 -4.52 4.98 -12.18
C SER A 141 -5.70 4.20 -12.76
N TRP A 142 -6.43 4.77 -13.71
CA TRP A 142 -7.53 4.10 -14.40
C TRP A 142 -7.05 2.87 -15.16
N LYS A 143 -5.95 3.01 -15.91
CA LYS A 143 -5.32 1.92 -16.65
C LYS A 143 -4.87 0.81 -15.70
N ILE A 144 -4.14 1.14 -14.64
CA ILE A 144 -3.67 0.17 -13.64
C ILE A 144 -4.86 -0.58 -13.02
N MET A 145 -5.91 0.12 -12.60
CA MET A 145 -7.11 -0.50 -12.03
C MET A 145 -7.93 -1.32 -13.03
N LYS A 146 -7.81 -1.04 -14.33
CA LYS A 146 -8.46 -1.84 -15.39
C LYS A 146 -7.69 -3.13 -15.64
N ASP A 147 -6.36 -3.05 -15.64
CA ASP A 147 -5.47 -4.17 -15.95
C ASP A 147 -5.35 -5.13 -14.75
N PHE A 148 -5.12 -4.59 -13.55
CA PHE A 148 -4.97 -5.39 -12.32
C PHE A 148 -6.29 -5.95 -11.79
N LYS A 149 -7.42 -5.26 -12.03
CA LYS A 149 -8.77 -5.61 -11.56
C LYS A 149 -8.83 -5.89 -10.04
N PRO A 150 -8.47 -4.90 -9.20
CA PRO A 150 -8.50 -5.08 -7.75
C PRO A 150 -9.91 -5.30 -7.22
N GLU A 151 -10.03 -6.08 -6.15
CA GLU A 151 -11.28 -6.22 -5.39
C GLU A 151 -11.37 -5.23 -4.24
N ILE A 152 -10.22 -4.85 -3.70
CA ILE A 152 -10.06 -3.97 -2.54
C ILE A 152 -8.95 -2.97 -2.85
N VAL A 153 -9.19 -1.70 -2.48
CA VAL A 153 -8.20 -0.62 -2.54
C VAL A 153 -7.98 -0.07 -1.13
N VAL A 154 -6.73 -0.01 -0.70
CA VAL A 154 -6.34 0.51 0.61
C VAL A 154 -5.54 1.80 0.40
N GLY A 155 -6.05 2.92 0.86
CA GLY A 155 -5.34 4.21 0.84
C GLY A 155 -4.71 4.49 2.20
N THR A 156 -3.38 4.58 2.28
CA THR A 156 -2.68 4.95 3.52
C THR A 156 -2.24 6.42 3.55
N GLY A 157 -2.60 7.18 2.52
CA GLY A 157 -2.39 8.62 2.44
C GLY A 157 -1.47 9.05 1.29
N GLY A 158 -1.14 10.34 1.29
CA GLY A 158 -0.25 10.95 0.32
C GLY A 158 -0.95 11.45 -0.94
N TYR A 159 -0.21 12.13 -1.82
CA TYR A 159 -0.77 12.70 -3.05
C TYR A 159 -1.21 11.64 -4.07
N VAL A 160 -0.73 10.41 -3.91
CA VAL A 160 -1.03 9.26 -4.78
C VAL A 160 -2.39 8.63 -4.43
N SER A 161 -2.81 8.68 -3.17
CA SER A 161 -4.07 8.05 -2.73
C SER A 161 -5.28 8.67 -3.41
N PHE A 162 -5.28 9.99 -3.62
CA PHE A 162 -6.42 10.70 -4.20
C PHE A 162 -6.88 10.13 -5.55
N PRO A 163 -6.06 10.11 -6.64
CA PRO A 163 -6.52 9.62 -7.93
C PRO A 163 -6.94 8.15 -7.89
N ILE A 164 -6.30 7.33 -7.05
CA ILE A 164 -6.59 5.90 -6.96
C ILE A 164 -7.92 5.67 -6.23
N CYS A 165 -8.08 6.27 -5.06
CA CYS A 165 -9.29 6.21 -4.25
C CYS A 165 -10.50 6.78 -5.00
N LEU A 166 -10.32 7.88 -5.73
CA LEU A 166 -11.38 8.49 -6.54
C LEU A 166 -11.88 7.52 -7.62
N ILE A 167 -10.97 6.89 -8.37
CA ILE A 167 -11.37 5.94 -9.42
C ILE A 167 -11.93 4.65 -8.80
N ALA A 168 -11.42 4.21 -7.65
CA ALA A 168 -11.99 3.08 -6.91
C ALA A 168 -13.46 3.36 -6.55
N ALA A 169 -13.75 4.57 -6.04
CA ALA A 169 -15.11 5.01 -5.73
C ALA A 169 -15.99 5.07 -6.98
N ILE A 170 -15.50 5.65 -8.08
CA ILE A 170 -16.23 5.72 -9.37
C ILE A 170 -16.54 4.31 -9.90
N LYS A 171 -15.63 3.34 -9.71
CA LYS A 171 -15.81 1.94 -10.14
C LYS A 171 -16.64 1.10 -9.18
N GLY A 172 -17.09 1.65 -8.05
CA GLY A 172 -17.83 0.90 -7.02
C GLY A 172 -16.99 -0.20 -6.35
N LEU A 173 -15.67 -0.02 -6.26
CA LEU A 173 -14.78 -0.96 -5.59
C LEU A 173 -14.82 -0.77 -4.07
N ARG A 174 -14.53 -1.84 -3.32
CA ARG A 174 -14.37 -1.74 -1.87
C ARG A 174 -13.10 -0.94 -1.59
N MET A 175 -13.22 0.14 -0.83
CA MET A 175 -12.09 0.96 -0.46
C MET A 175 -12.00 1.13 1.05
N VAL A 176 -10.77 1.13 1.56
CA VAL A 176 -10.44 1.36 2.97
C VAL A 176 -9.42 2.49 3.01
N ILE A 177 -9.63 3.44 3.91
CA ILE A 177 -8.68 4.53 4.14
C ILE A 177 -8.12 4.34 5.54
N GLN A 178 -6.80 4.28 5.65
CA GLN A 178 -6.10 4.29 6.91
C GLN A 178 -5.55 5.70 7.15
N GLU A 179 -6.05 6.35 8.19
CA GLU A 179 -5.48 7.58 8.74
C GLU A 179 -4.59 7.18 9.93
N GLN A 180 -3.43 7.85 10.07
CA GLN A 180 -2.44 7.59 11.12
C GLN A 180 -2.42 8.75 12.10
#